data_AF-A0A1Z4VPZ6-F1
#
_entry.id   AF-A0A1Z4VPZ6-F1
#
_cell.length_a   1.000
_cell.length_b   1.000
_cell.length_c   1.000
_cell.angle_alpha   90.00
_cell.angle_beta   90.00
_cell.angle_gamma   90.00
#
_symmetry.space_group_name_H-M   'P 1'
#
loop_
_entity.id
_entity.type
_entity.pdbx_description
1 polymer ?
#
loop_
_entity_poly.entity_id
_entity_poly.type
_entity_poly.pdbx_seq_one_letter_code
_entity_poly.pdbx_strand_id
1 'polypeptide(L)'
;MHKQPDPAPEQENDEGPSKSQLKREAHALLELGRTLVELPEGRLAALPLDDKLRDAVQLARRIHARSGRKRQIQYIGKLLRNGDPQPVIDALAAIQQEDRRAARAFHQLEDWRERFIHEGDDAVGDWLAQYPDSDRQHLRQLIRQAQKDYRENRTKGPRALFRFLREVAASHTADEP
;
A
#
# COMPACT_ATOMS: atom_id res chain seq x y z
N MET A 1 -24.51 -71.72 -5.74
CA MET A 1 -23.70 -71.00 -4.75
C MET A 1 -23.09 -69.79 -5.45
N HIS A 2 -23.78 -68.65 -5.46
CA HIS A 2 -23.27 -67.41 -6.05
C HIS A 2 -22.57 -66.62 -4.95
N LYS A 3 -21.24 -66.65 -4.93
CA LYS A 3 -20.42 -65.84 -4.02
C LYS A 3 -20.30 -64.45 -4.66
N GLN A 4 -21.08 -63.49 -4.17
CA GLN A 4 -20.84 -62.09 -4.47
C GLN A 4 -19.48 -61.68 -3.86
N PRO A 5 -18.62 -60.95 -4.59
CA PRO A 5 -17.43 -60.38 -4.00
C PRO A 5 -17.84 -59.20 -3.11
N ASP A 6 -17.24 -59.13 -1.92
CA ASP A 6 -17.43 -58.04 -0.97
C ASP A 6 -17.13 -56.67 -1.63
N PRO A 7 -17.91 -55.61 -1.35
CA PRO A 7 -17.57 -54.28 -1.82
C PRO A 7 -16.26 -53.83 -1.15
N ALA A 8 -15.31 -53.37 -1.96
CA ALA A 8 -14.04 -52.80 -1.51
C ALA A 8 -14.29 -51.63 -0.55
N PRO A 9 -13.40 -51.38 0.44
CA PRO A 9 -13.60 -50.30 1.40
C PRO A 9 -13.63 -48.96 0.68
N GLU A 10 -14.70 -48.21 0.92
CA GLU A 10 -14.84 -46.81 0.52
C GLU A 10 -13.65 -46.04 1.09
N GLN A 11 -12.75 -45.61 0.22
CA GLN A 11 -11.72 -44.65 0.58
C GLN A 11 -12.43 -43.32 0.80
N GLU A 12 -12.74 -43.02 2.06
CA GLU A 12 -13.01 -41.65 2.50
C GLU A 12 -11.83 -40.78 2.02
N ASN A 13 -12.07 -40.02 0.95
CA ASN A 13 -11.16 -38.98 0.51
C ASN A 13 -11.18 -37.92 1.62
N ASP A 14 -10.19 -38.01 2.52
CA ASP A 14 -9.89 -37.01 3.53
C ASP A 14 -9.52 -35.71 2.79
N GLU A 15 -10.55 -34.89 2.54
CA GLU A 15 -10.53 -33.66 1.74
C GLU A 15 -9.90 -32.48 2.50
N GLY A 16 -8.92 -32.79 3.36
CA GLY A 16 -8.15 -31.83 4.14
C GLY A 16 -7.14 -31.06 3.27
N PRO A 17 -6.71 -29.86 3.73
CA PRO A 17 -5.74 -29.05 3.00
C PRO A 17 -4.45 -29.82 2.79
N SER A 18 -3.96 -29.84 1.55
CA SER A 18 -2.72 -30.55 1.23
C SER A 18 -1.56 -30.05 2.09
N LYS A 19 -0.57 -30.91 2.36
CA LYS A 19 0.68 -30.52 3.06
C LYS A 19 1.36 -29.29 2.45
N SER A 20 1.12 -28.99 1.17
CA SER A 20 1.62 -27.79 0.49
C SER A 20 0.88 -26.52 0.92
N GLN A 21 -0.44 -26.58 1.07
CA GLN A 21 -1.28 -25.46 1.45
C GLN A 21 -0.98 -24.99 2.88
N LEU A 22 -0.92 -25.92 3.84
CA LEU A 22 -0.57 -25.60 5.24
C LEU A 22 0.81 -24.93 5.36
N LYS A 23 1.76 -25.31 4.50
CA LYS A 23 3.08 -24.66 4.44
C LYS A 23 3.00 -23.24 3.90
N ARG A 24 2.19 -23.00 2.86
CA ARG A 24 1.99 -21.66 2.28
C ARG A 24 1.32 -20.72 3.27
N GLU A 25 0.28 -21.18 3.97
CA GLU A 25 -0.42 -20.41 5.00
C GLU A 25 0.52 -20.05 6.15
N ALA A 26 1.29 -21.03 6.66
CA ALA A 26 2.27 -20.76 7.72
C ALA A 26 3.34 -19.75 7.28
N HIS A 27 3.80 -19.81 6.03
CA HIS A 27 4.73 -18.85 5.46
C HIS A 27 4.10 -17.46 5.33
N ALA A 28 2.84 -17.36 4.87
CA ALA A 28 2.13 -16.10 4.74
C ALA A 28 1.96 -15.40 6.10
N LEU A 29 1.62 -16.14 7.16
CA LEU A 29 1.51 -15.58 8.51
C LEU A 29 2.86 -15.15 9.09
N LEU A 30 3.94 -15.84 8.75
CA LEU A 30 5.29 -15.43 9.14
C LEU A 30 5.70 -14.13 8.45
N GLU A 31 5.42 -14.00 7.15
CA GLU A 31 5.67 -12.78 6.40
C GLU A 31 4.79 -11.63 6.88
N LEU A 32 3.52 -11.86 7.21
CA LEU A 32 2.66 -10.88 7.87
C LEU A 32 3.31 -10.39 9.17
N GLY A 33 3.76 -11.30 10.03
CA GLY A 33 4.46 -10.95 11.26
C GLY A 33 5.72 -10.11 11.00
N ARG A 34 6.47 -10.41 9.94
CA ARG A 34 7.62 -9.60 9.53
C ARG A 34 7.21 -8.20 9.07
N THR A 35 6.17 -8.08 8.25
CA THR A 35 5.64 -6.81 7.78
C THR A 35 5.20 -5.93 8.96
N LEU A 36 4.48 -6.48 9.93
CA LEU A 36 4.05 -5.74 11.13
C LEU A 36 5.22 -5.11 11.90
N VAL A 37 6.35 -5.81 12.01
CA VAL A 37 7.55 -5.33 12.71
C VAL A 37 8.29 -4.25 11.91
N GLU A 38 8.12 -4.21 10.59
CA GLU A 38 8.77 -3.24 9.69
C GLU A 38 7.91 -2.00 9.42
N LEU A 39 6.62 -2.02 9.81
CA LEU A 39 5.73 -0.87 9.64
C LEU A 39 6.15 0.34 10.51
N PRO A 40 5.98 1.57 9.99
CA PRO A 40 6.08 2.78 10.81
C PRO A 40 5.10 2.76 11.99
N GLU A 41 5.49 3.37 13.12
CA GLU A 41 4.69 3.36 14.36
C GLU A 41 3.24 3.81 14.15
N GLY A 42 3.03 4.91 13.41
CA GLY A 42 1.69 5.44 13.16
C GLY A 42 0.79 4.46 12.40
N ARG A 43 1.34 3.75 11.39
CA ARG A 43 0.59 2.74 10.63
C ARG A 43 0.33 1.49 11.48
N LEU A 44 1.30 1.06 12.29
CA LEU A 44 1.13 -0.05 13.22
C LEU A 44 0.08 0.23 14.30
N ALA A 45 0.04 1.45 14.82
CA ALA A 45 -0.93 1.87 15.83
C ALA A 45 -2.38 1.80 15.32
N ALA A 46 -2.59 2.06 14.04
CA ALA A 46 -3.89 2.00 13.38
C ALA A 46 -4.40 0.57 13.12
N LEU A 47 -3.56 -0.46 13.27
CA LEU A 47 -3.96 -1.84 13.04
C LEU A 47 -4.74 -2.43 14.22
N PRO A 48 -5.76 -3.28 13.96
CA PRO A 48 -6.56 -3.96 14.97
C PRO A 48 -5.79 -5.16 15.55
N LEU A 49 -4.73 -4.87 16.31
CA LEU A 49 -3.93 -5.87 17.02
C LEU A 49 -4.43 -6.02 18.44
N ASP A 50 -4.66 -7.26 18.88
CA ASP A 50 -4.82 -7.57 20.30
C ASP A 50 -3.55 -7.23 21.10
N ASP A 51 -3.70 -7.07 22.41
CA ASP A 51 -2.60 -6.62 23.30
C ASP A 51 -1.38 -7.54 23.21
N LYS A 52 -1.60 -8.86 23.11
CA LYS A 52 -0.53 -9.85 23.10
C LYS A 52 0.28 -9.79 21.80
N LEU A 53 -0.40 -9.63 20.67
CA LEU A 53 0.21 -9.47 19.36
C LEU A 53 0.95 -8.13 19.28
N ARG A 54 0.34 -7.05 19.78
CA ARG A 54 0.94 -5.72 19.85
C ARG A 54 2.24 -5.74 20.65
N ASP A 55 2.23 -6.32 21.85
CA ASP A 55 3.41 -6.46 22.70
C ASP A 55 4.51 -7.29 22.03
N ALA A 56 4.12 -8.40 21.37
CA ALA A 56 5.06 -9.25 20.67
C ALA A 56 5.75 -8.51 19.52
N VAL A 57 5.01 -7.70 18.75
CA VAL A 57 5.55 -6.85 17.67
C VAL A 57 6.48 -5.77 18.24
N GLN A 58 6.07 -5.07 19.30
CA GLN A 58 6.90 -4.03 19.92
C GLN A 58 8.19 -4.59 20.54
N LEU A 59 8.13 -5.80 21.10
CA LEU A 59 9.33 -6.51 21.54
C LEU A 59 10.26 -6.83 20.35
N ALA A 60 9.72 -7.33 19.24
CA ALA A 60 10.53 -7.64 18.05
C ALA A 60 11.26 -6.41 17.50
N ARG A 61 10.65 -5.22 17.59
CA ARG A 61 11.23 -3.94 17.14
C ARG A 61 12.38 -3.47 18.03
N ARG A 62 12.40 -3.85 19.31
CA ARG A 62 13.48 -3.54 20.26
C ARG A 62 14.64 -4.53 20.22
N ILE A 63 14.44 -5.74 19.69
CA ILE A 63 15.50 -6.74 19.61
C ILE A 63 16.45 -6.44 18.44
N HIS A 64 17.68 -6.04 18.76
CA HIS A 64 18.73 -5.81 17.77
C HIS A 64 19.43 -7.09 17.28
N ALA A 65 19.48 -8.14 18.12
CA ALA A 65 20.14 -9.40 17.77
C ALA A 65 19.33 -10.16 16.70
N ARG A 66 19.96 -10.46 15.55
CA ARG A 66 19.31 -11.13 14.40
C ARG A 66 18.60 -12.43 14.78
N SER A 67 19.23 -13.27 15.59
CA SER A 67 18.66 -14.55 16.04
C SER A 67 17.49 -14.37 17.00
N GLY A 68 17.55 -13.36 17.88
CA GLY A 68 16.46 -13.00 18.78
C GLY A 68 15.26 -12.45 18.00
N ARG A 69 15.50 -11.51 17.08
CA ARG A 69 14.45 -10.93 16.23
C ARG A 69 13.77 -11.99 15.38
N LYS A 70 14.54 -12.91 14.77
CA LYS A 70 13.98 -14.03 13.98
C LYS A 70 13.06 -14.91 14.83
N ARG A 71 13.49 -15.30 16.04
CA ARG A 71 12.66 -16.11 16.96
C ARG A 71 11.39 -15.37 17.38
N GLN A 72 11.48 -14.06 17.62
CA GLN A 72 10.32 -13.26 17.97
C GLN A 72 9.32 -13.16 16.82
N ILE A 73 9.77 -12.99 15.57
CA ILE A 73 8.90 -13.02 14.38
C ILE A 73 8.21 -14.38 14.22
N GLN A 74 8.91 -15.49 14.49
CA GLN A 74 8.29 -16.83 14.50
C GLN A 74 7.20 -16.95 15.57
N TYR A 75 7.42 -16.39 16.75
CA TYR A 75 6.41 -16.33 17.80
C TYR A 75 5.20 -15.49 17.39
N ILE A 76 5.41 -14.34 16.75
CA ILE A 76 4.33 -13.52 16.16
C ILE A 76 3.53 -14.34 15.15
N GLY A 77 4.18 -15.05 14.23
CA GLY A 77 3.51 -15.94 13.28
C GLY A 77 2.67 -17.04 13.97
N LYS A 78 3.15 -17.58 15.09
CA LYS A 78 2.37 -18.52 15.92
C LYS A 78 1.15 -17.85 16.56
N LEU A 79 1.27 -16.60 17.05
CA LEU A 79 0.13 -15.86 17.59
C LEU A 79 -0.94 -15.61 16.53
N LEU A 80 -0.53 -15.15 15.35
CA LEU A 80 -1.42 -14.94 14.21
C LEU A 80 -2.15 -16.22 13.80
N ARG A 81 -1.47 -17.38 13.83
CA ARG A 81 -2.09 -18.68 13.52
C ARG A 81 -3.10 -19.14 14.57
N ASN A 82 -2.86 -18.79 15.84
CA ASN A 82 -3.70 -19.22 16.95
C ASN A 82 -4.90 -18.30 17.20
N GLY A 83 -4.90 -17.11 16.62
CA GLY A 83 -6.01 -16.16 16.65
C GLY A 83 -6.71 -16.06 15.29
N ASP A 84 -7.38 -14.93 15.07
CA ASP A 84 -7.92 -14.55 13.76
C ASP A 84 -7.05 -13.46 13.13
N PRO A 85 -6.23 -13.78 12.11
CA PRO A 85 -5.39 -12.81 11.44
C PRO A 85 -6.15 -11.98 10.39
N GLN A 86 -7.39 -12.34 10.02
CA GLN A 86 -8.10 -11.73 8.90
C GLN A 86 -8.32 -10.21 9.09
N PRO A 87 -8.75 -9.71 10.26
CA PRO A 87 -8.91 -8.27 10.48
C PRO A 87 -7.60 -7.49 10.30
N VAL A 88 -6.46 -8.08 10.68
CA VAL A 88 -5.13 -7.48 10.54
C VAL A 88 -4.73 -7.45 9.07
N ILE A 89 -4.98 -8.54 8.34
CA ILE A 89 -4.71 -8.65 6.90
C ILE A 89 -5.51 -7.60 6.13
N ASP A 90 -6.80 -7.48 6.41
CA ASP A 90 -7.69 -6.55 5.72
C ASP A 90 -7.31 -5.09 6.00
N ALA A 91 -7.03 -4.74 7.26
CA ALA A 91 -6.58 -3.41 7.63
C ALA A 91 -5.22 -3.06 6.98
N LEU A 92 -4.29 -4.00 6.95
CA LEU A 92 -3.01 -3.81 6.27
C LEU A 92 -3.19 -3.63 4.76
N ALA A 93 -4.05 -4.42 4.13
CA ALA A 93 -4.35 -4.32 2.71
C ALA A 93 -4.99 -2.96 2.37
N ALA A 94 -5.88 -2.45 3.23
CA ALA A 94 -6.48 -1.12 3.07
C ALA A 94 -5.42 -0.01 3.11
N ILE A 95 -4.50 -0.04 4.09
CA ILE A 95 -3.38 0.90 4.18
C ILE A 95 -2.51 0.85 2.92
N GLN A 96 -2.16 -0.36 2.45
CA GLN A 96 -1.33 -0.52 1.25
C GLN A 96 -2.06 -0.09 -0.03
N GLN A 97 -3.38 -0.21 -0.09
CA GLN A 97 -4.17 0.31 -1.20
C GLN A 97 -4.17 1.83 -1.21
N GLU A 98 -4.34 2.46 -0.04
CA GLU A 98 -4.23 3.91 0.12
C GLU A 98 -2.86 4.42 -0.31
N ASP A 99 -1.76 3.81 0.16
CA ASP A 99 -0.40 4.17 -0.22
C ASP A 99 -0.19 4.05 -1.74
N ARG A 100 -0.70 2.98 -2.36
CA ARG A 100 -0.64 2.80 -3.81
C ARG A 100 -1.45 3.84 -4.57
N ARG A 101 -2.62 4.23 -4.07
CA ARG A 101 -3.44 5.31 -4.66
C ARG A 101 -2.70 6.64 -4.56
N ALA A 102 -2.16 6.97 -3.39
CA ALA A 102 -1.38 8.19 -3.17
C ALA A 102 -0.14 8.25 -4.07
N ALA A 103 0.59 7.14 -4.23
CA ALA A 103 1.75 7.06 -5.13
C ALA A 103 1.35 7.27 -6.60
N ARG A 104 0.27 6.65 -7.06
CA ARG A 104 -0.24 6.87 -8.42
C ARG A 104 -0.70 8.32 -8.64
N ALA A 105 -1.39 8.92 -7.67
CA ALA A 105 -1.80 10.31 -7.74
C ALA A 105 -0.56 11.23 -7.80
N PHE A 106 0.45 10.98 -6.98
CA PHE A 106 1.71 11.73 -6.99
C PHE A 106 2.40 11.66 -8.35
N HIS A 107 2.56 10.46 -8.93
CA HIS A 107 3.20 10.31 -10.24
C HIS A 107 2.41 10.99 -11.37
N GLN A 108 1.08 10.90 -11.38
CA GLN A 108 0.26 11.62 -12.36
C GLN A 108 0.49 13.14 -12.29
N LEU A 109 0.63 13.71 -11.09
CA LEU A 109 0.95 15.13 -10.92
C LEU A 109 2.38 15.47 -11.36
N GLU A 110 3.33 14.55 -11.21
CA GLU A 110 4.69 14.72 -11.74
C GLU A 110 4.69 14.73 -13.26
N ASP A 111 3.95 13.82 -13.89
CA ASP A 111 3.80 13.77 -15.34
C ASP A 111 3.17 15.07 -15.87
N TRP A 112 2.15 15.60 -15.18
CA TRP A 112 1.57 16.90 -15.50
C TRP A 112 2.57 18.05 -15.38
N ARG A 113 3.35 18.09 -14.29
CA ARG A 113 4.40 19.10 -14.10
C ARG A 113 5.39 19.04 -15.26
N GLU A 114 5.85 17.85 -15.63
CA GLU A 114 6.81 17.63 -16.70
C GLU A 114 6.23 18.09 -18.04
N ARG A 115 4.99 17.68 -18.31
CA ARG A 115 4.24 18.09 -19.50
C ARG A 115 4.13 19.61 -19.62
N PHE A 116 3.80 20.30 -18.53
CA PHE A 116 3.74 21.77 -18.51
C PHE A 116 5.10 22.43 -18.72
N ILE A 117 6.18 21.85 -18.21
CA ILE A 117 7.53 22.39 -18.44
C ILE A 117 7.90 22.29 -19.93
N HIS A 118 7.51 21.21 -20.61
CA HIS A 118 7.87 20.97 -22.00
C HIS A 118 6.89 21.58 -23.02
N GLU A 119 5.59 21.41 -22.82
CA GLU A 119 4.52 21.85 -23.75
C GLU A 119 3.99 23.25 -23.41
N GLY A 120 4.19 23.72 -22.18
CA GLY A 120 3.75 25.05 -21.77
C GLY A 120 2.22 25.21 -21.77
N ASP A 121 1.74 26.29 -22.38
CA ASP A 121 0.33 26.68 -22.35
C ASP A 121 -0.57 25.74 -23.19
N ASP A 122 0.00 24.94 -24.10
CA ASP A 122 -0.75 24.03 -24.97
C ASP A 122 -1.42 22.89 -24.16
N ALA A 123 -0.78 22.45 -23.07
CA ALA A 123 -1.31 21.41 -22.18
C ALA A 123 -2.36 21.92 -21.17
N VAL A 124 -2.63 23.23 -21.11
CA VAL A 124 -3.56 23.82 -20.13
C VAL A 124 -5.00 23.41 -20.39
N GLY A 125 -5.38 23.23 -21.66
CA GLY A 125 -6.72 22.77 -22.03
C GLY A 125 -7.04 21.41 -21.42
N ASP A 126 -6.10 20.46 -21.54
CA ASP A 126 -6.26 19.10 -21.06
C ASP A 126 -6.33 19.01 -19.53
N TRP A 127 -5.54 19.84 -18.83
CA TRP A 127 -5.63 19.92 -17.37
C TRP A 127 -6.98 20.45 -16.92
N LEU A 128 -7.48 21.51 -17.56
CA LEU A 128 -8.78 22.10 -17.21
C LEU A 128 -9.96 21.22 -17.60
N ALA A 129 -9.78 20.28 -18.53
CA ALA A 129 -10.78 19.25 -18.80
C ALA A 129 -10.91 18.26 -17.62
N GLN A 130 -9.81 18.00 -16.89
CA GLN A 130 -9.80 17.13 -15.71
C GLN A 130 -10.08 17.90 -14.41
N TYR A 131 -9.66 19.15 -14.31
CA TYR A 131 -9.79 20.00 -13.13
C TYR A 131 -10.39 21.37 -13.51
N PRO A 132 -11.71 21.44 -13.78
CA PRO A 132 -12.36 22.65 -14.31
C PRO A 132 -12.25 23.88 -13.41
N ASP A 133 -12.19 23.68 -12.09
CA ASP A 133 -12.14 24.75 -11.09
C ASP A 133 -10.75 25.35 -10.89
N SER A 134 -9.75 24.91 -11.67
CA SER A 134 -8.40 25.46 -11.56
C SER A 134 -8.36 26.91 -12.03
N ASP A 135 -7.68 27.78 -11.28
CA ASP A 135 -7.37 29.13 -11.74
C ASP A 135 -6.42 29.09 -12.95
N ARG A 136 -7.01 29.24 -14.15
CA ARG A 136 -6.30 29.24 -15.43
C ARG A 136 -5.20 30.31 -15.49
N GLN A 137 -5.44 31.50 -14.95
CA GLN A 137 -4.46 32.59 -15.04
C GLN A 137 -3.26 32.31 -14.13
N HIS A 138 -3.54 31.87 -12.90
CA HIS A 138 -2.48 31.48 -11.96
C HIS A 138 -1.67 30.30 -12.47
N LEU A 139 -2.32 29.26 -13.00
CA LEU A 139 -1.65 28.11 -13.60
C LEU A 139 -0.66 28.53 -14.71
N ARG A 140 -1.09 29.36 -15.67
CA ARG A 140 -0.21 29.84 -16.75
C ARG A 140 0.97 30.66 -16.23
N GLN A 141 0.78 31.44 -15.17
CA GLN A 141 1.88 32.16 -14.52
C GLN A 141 2.91 31.18 -13.94
N LEU A 142 2.45 30.15 -13.22
CA LEU A 142 3.31 29.13 -12.64
C LEU A 142 4.05 28.31 -13.72
N ILE A 143 3.39 27.99 -14.82
CA ILE A 143 4.00 27.29 -15.97
C ILE A 143 5.16 28.12 -16.53
N ARG A 144 4.95 29.40 -16.86
CA ARG A 144 6.02 30.28 -17.38
C ARG A 144 7.20 30.38 -16.41
N GLN A 145 6.93 30.49 -15.11
CA GLN A 145 7.98 30.52 -14.09
C GLN A 145 8.72 29.17 -14.01
N ALA A 146 8.01 28.06 -14.08
CA ALA A 146 8.60 26.72 -14.07
C ALA A 146 9.49 26.48 -15.28
N GLN A 147 9.06 26.88 -16.48
CA GLN A 147 9.85 26.79 -17.71
C GLN A 147 11.11 27.65 -17.64
N LYS A 148 11.00 28.89 -17.15
CA LYS A 148 12.15 29.78 -16.97
C LYS A 148 13.16 29.16 -15.99
N ASP A 149 12.70 28.77 -14.81
CA ASP A 149 13.55 28.19 -13.78
C ASP A 149 14.19 26.88 -14.25
N TYR A 150 13.46 26.01 -14.96
CA TYR A 150 13.98 24.77 -15.51
C TYR A 150 15.15 25.00 -16.48
N ARG A 151 15.01 25.95 -17.42
CA ARG A 151 16.09 26.34 -18.34
C ARG A 151 17.32 26.89 -17.62
N GLU A 152 17.12 27.52 -16.46
CA GLU A 152 18.18 28.03 -15.60
C GLU A 152 18.71 26.98 -14.59
N ASN A 153 18.31 25.71 -14.70
CA ASN A 153 18.61 24.62 -13.76
C ASN A 153 18.19 24.92 -12.31
N ARG A 154 17.10 25.67 -12.14
CA ARG A 154 16.50 26.03 -10.85
C ARG A 154 15.24 25.20 -10.60
N THR A 155 15.03 24.81 -9.35
CA THR A 155 13.91 23.93 -8.97
C THR A 155 12.72 24.66 -8.35
N LYS A 156 12.82 25.98 -8.12
CA LYS A 156 11.81 26.76 -7.39
C LYS A 156 10.47 26.79 -8.14
N GLY A 157 10.49 27.14 -9.43
CA GLY A 157 9.33 27.16 -10.31
C GLY A 157 8.65 25.79 -10.45
N PRO A 158 9.36 24.72 -10.87
CA PRO A 158 8.79 23.37 -10.94
C PRO A 158 8.17 22.88 -9.61
N ARG A 159 8.80 23.20 -8.47
CA ARG A 159 8.25 22.88 -7.13
C ARG A 159 6.98 23.67 -6.81
N ALA A 160 6.92 24.95 -7.18
CA ALA A 160 5.73 25.78 -6.97
C ALA A 160 4.56 25.30 -7.83
N LEU A 161 4.82 24.97 -9.10
CA LEU A 161 3.83 24.36 -9.99
C LEU A 161 3.28 23.06 -9.40
N PHE A 162 4.16 22.13 -8.99
CA PHE A 162 3.73 20.86 -8.40
C PHE A 162 2.83 21.05 -7.16
N ARG A 163 3.16 22.01 -6.28
CA ARG A 163 2.33 22.31 -5.11
C ARG A 163 0.92 22.76 -5.50
N PHE A 164 0.82 23.66 -6.47
CA PHE A 164 -0.46 24.12 -6.99
C PHE A 164 -1.28 22.97 -7.59
N LEU A 165 -0.67 22.14 -8.45
CA LEU A 165 -1.35 20.99 -9.05
C LEU A 165 -1.88 20.02 -7.98
N ARG A 166 -1.08 19.79 -6.92
CA ARG A 166 -1.49 18.96 -5.78
C ARG A 166 -2.64 19.56 -4.99
N GLU A 167 -2.63 20.88 -4.76
CA GLU A 167 -3.70 21.58 -4.04
C GLU A 167 -5.03 21.49 -4.80
N VAL A 168 -5.00 21.75 -6.11
CA VAL A 168 -6.18 21.62 -6.98
C VAL A 168 -6.69 20.18 -7.04
N ALA A 169 -5.79 19.20 -7.20
CA ALA A 169 -6.20 17.80 -7.25
C ALA A 169 -6.80 17.33 -5.90
N ALA A 170 -6.25 17.80 -4.77
CA ALA A 170 -6.78 17.48 -3.45
C ALA A 170 -8.17 18.10 -3.22
N SER A 171 -8.40 19.35 -3.65
CA SER A 171 -9.72 19.97 -3.54
C SER A 171 -10.75 19.28 -4.44
N HIS A 172 -10.35 18.84 -5.64
CA HIS A 172 -11.22 18.12 -6.56
C HIS A 172 -11.66 16.76 -5.99
N THR A 173 -10.74 15.99 -5.38
CA THR A 173 -11.10 14.70 -4.76
C THR A 173 -12.00 14.83 -3.52
N ALA A 174 -12.08 16.02 -2.91
CA ALA A 174 -12.94 16.26 -1.74
C ALA A 174 -14.40 16.57 -2.13
N ASP A 175 -14.64 17.00 -3.37
CA ASP A 175 -15.96 17.36 -3.91
C ASP A 175 -16.60 16.25 -4.76
N GLU A 176 -15.91 15.13 -4.98
CA GLU A 176 -16.45 13.97 -5.71
C GLU A 176 -17.32 13.11 -4.75
N PRO A 177 -18.64 12.95 -5.00
CA PRO A 177 -19.57 12.25 -4.10
C PRO A 177 -19.42 10.72 -4.06
#